data_AF-A0A8J5FEZ2-F1
#
_entry.id   AF-A0A8J5FEZ2-F1
#
_cell.length_a   1.000
_cell.length_b   1.000
_cell.length_c   1.000
_cell.angle_alpha   90.00
_cell.angle_beta   90.00
_cell.angle_gamma   90.00
#
_symmetry.space_group_name_H-M   'P 1'
#
loop_
_entity.id
_entity.type
_entity.pdbx_description
1 polymer ?
#
loop_
_entity_poly.entity_id
_entity_poly.type
_entity_poly.pdbx_seq_one_letter_code
_entity_poly.pdbx_strand_id
1 'polypeptide(L)'
;MNWRFPIFGGPSQAPPQSNFPEIPWNSSQPSTPSNSSGGSAHERTTVLLQSSPHGQPSPTEAAGIISHLKNKSIMLLSSNLFRFQHYFCIFCSADELRRLLSDKEAYGAFYNSLDQVKVQNNLRHELRKETLQLAKAKFAEENLEKEPQILELRNQCTIIRTTELAAAREKLAELERIKEQTLSCCSPSGLLEKLHEGMKEVDKESEALHRQLLEKEVDLPSFVQKYKKLRTVYHRQALLRLAAKTSGLTA
;
A
#
# COMPACT_ATOMS: atom_id res chain seq x y z
N MET A 1 45.70 -11.85 13.76
CA MET A 1 46.05 -10.50 13.24
C MET A 1 44.90 -9.57 13.58
N ASN A 2 45.22 -8.43 14.22
CA ASN A 2 44.37 -7.26 14.45
C ASN A 2 43.74 -6.77 13.12
N TRP A 3 42.67 -5.97 13.06
CA TRP A 3 42.56 -4.53 13.41
C TRP A 3 41.08 -4.15 13.65
N ARG A 4 40.68 -3.68 14.85
CA ARG A 4 40.54 -2.28 15.33
C ARG A 4 39.67 -1.32 14.46
N PHE A 5 38.57 -0.90 15.08
CA PHE A 5 37.73 0.26 14.75
C PHE A 5 38.45 1.61 14.95
N PRO A 6 37.87 2.73 14.46
CA PRO A 6 37.82 3.97 15.20
C PRO A 6 36.38 4.33 15.60
N ILE A 7 36.21 4.59 16.91
CA ILE A 7 35.09 5.32 17.50
C ILE A 7 35.52 6.79 17.58
N PHE A 8 34.67 7.72 17.17
CA PHE A 8 34.69 9.09 17.68
C PHE A 8 33.32 9.36 18.33
N GLY A 9 33.33 9.68 19.63
CA GLY A 9 32.13 9.91 20.44
C GLY A 9 31.69 11.38 20.47
N GLY A 10 30.41 11.58 20.76
CA GLY A 10 29.75 12.86 21.09
C GLY A 10 28.21 12.66 21.16
N PRO A 11 27.47 13.36 22.04
CA PRO A 11 26.42 12.74 22.86
C PRO A 11 25.00 12.73 22.25
N SER A 12 24.24 11.72 22.68
CA SER A 12 22.77 11.60 22.77
C SER A 12 21.91 12.43 21.81
N GLN A 13 21.32 11.77 20.81
CA GLN A 13 19.99 12.13 20.30
C GLN A 13 19.12 10.87 20.16
N ALA A 14 17.92 10.99 20.71
CA ALA A 14 16.88 9.96 20.76
C ALA A 14 16.45 9.48 19.36
N PRO A 15 15.89 8.26 19.23
CA PRO A 15 15.30 7.81 17.97
C PRO A 15 14.04 8.64 17.66
N PRO A 16 13.78 9.02 16.39
CA PRO A 16 12.54 9.67 16.02
C PRO A 16 11.40 8.66 16.16
N GLN A 17 10.46 8.94 17.07
CA GLN A 17 9.24 8.15 17.19
C GLN A 17 8.43 8.28 15.88
N SER A 18 8.23 7.15 15.21
CA SER A 18 7.28 7.03 14.10
C SER A 18 5.86 7.12 14.68
N ASN A 19 5.32 8.33 14.69
CA ASN A 19 3.96 8.60 15.14
C ASN A 19 3.00 8.32 13.98
N PHE A 20 2.66 7.05 13.76
CA PHE A 20 1.56 6.67 12.87
C PHE A 20 0.42 6.09 13.73
N PRO A 21 -0.79 6.70 13.72
CA PRO A 21 -1.96 6.06 14.31
C PRO A 21 -2.41 4.88 13.42
N GLU A 22 -2.54 3.69 14.01
CA GLU A 22 -3.20 2.54 13.40
C GLU A 22 -4.68 2.87 13.14
N ILE A 23 -5.14 2.71 11.89
CA ILE A 23 -6.56 2.77 11.55
C ILE A 23 -7.01 1.37 11.09
N PRO A 24 -8.12 0.81 11.61
CA PRO A 24 -8.54 -0.56 11.29
C PRO A 24 -9.08 -0.68 9.86
N TRP A 25 -8.66 -1.74 9.16
CA TRP A 25 -9.10 -2.07 7.81
C TRP A 25 -10.48 -2.76 7.85
N ASN A 26 -11.55 -2.01 7.61
CA ASN A 26 -12.87 -2.59 7.42
C ASN A 26 -13.05 -3.05 5.96
N SER A 27 -13.36 -4.34 5.80
CA SER A 27 -13.54 -5.04 4.54
C SER A 27 -14.82 -4.60 3.83
N SER A 28 -14.73 -4.24 2.55
CA SER A 28 -15.89 -4.16 1.65
C SER A 28 -15.47 -4.67 0.27
N GLN A 29 -15.96 -5.85 -0.08
CA GLN A 29 -15.83 -6.46 -1.40
C GLN A 29 -16.72 -5.75 -2.42
N PRO A 30 -16.32 -5.62 -3.70
CA PRO A 30 -17.26 -5.36 -4.77
C PRO A 30 -17.60 -6.65 -5.55
N SER A 31 -18.90 -6.77 -5.84
CA SER A 31 -19.54 -7.78 -6.66
C SER A 31 -19.19 -7.66 -8.15
N THR A 32 -19.15 -8.78 -8.85
CA THR A 32 -18.99 -8.88 -10.32
C THR A 32 -20.28 -8.57 -11.08
N PRO A 33 -20.21 -8.08 -12.33
CA PRO A 33 -21.25 -8.32 -13.32
C PRO A 33 -20.80 -9.19 -14.51
N SER A 34 -21.80 -9.82 -15.11
CA SER A 34 -21.79 -10.86 -16.13
C SER A 34 -21.38 -10.43 -17.56
N ASN A 35 -20.66 -11.34 -18.22
CA ASN A 35 -20.88 -11.93 -19.56
C ASN A 35 -21.42 -11.09 -20.74
N SER A 36 -20.64 -11.03 -21.84
CA SER A 36 -21.11 -11.33 -23.22
C SER A 36 -19.99 -11.36 -24.29
N SER A 37 -19.80 -12.54 -24.88
CA SER A 37 -19.53 -12.91 -26.29
C SER A 37 -18.80 -11.98 -27.30
N GLY A 38 -17.87 -12.59 -28.06
CA GLY A 38 -17.51 -12.17 -29.43
C GLY A 38 -16.20 -12.79 -29.92
N GLY A 39 -16.27 -13.80 -30.80
CA GLY A 39 -15.09 -14.50 -31.33
C GLY A 39 -14.43 -13.84 -32.55
N SER A 40 -13.20 -14.25 -32.86
CA SER A 40 -12.77 -14.70 -34.20
C SER A 40 -11.31 -15.13 -34.17
N ALA A 41 -11.04 -16.22 -34.89
CA ALA A 41 -9.73 -16.84 -35.09
C ALA A 41 -8.80 -16.00 -35.96
N HIS A 42 -7.50 -16.03 -35.67
CA HIS A 42 -6.43 -15.99 -36.66
C HIS A 42 -5.22 -16.79 -36.17
N GLU A 43 -4.88 -17.83 -36.94
CA GLU A 43 -3.61 -18.57 -36.87
C GLU A 43 -2.44 -17.66 -37.28
N ARG A 44 -1.31 -17.75 -36.55
CA ARG A 44 0.02 -17.89 -37.17
C ARG A 44 1.05 -18.41 -36.17
N THR A 45 1.38 -19.68 -36.35
CA THR A 45 2.57 -20.46 -36.01
C THR A 45 3.86 -19.63 -35.91
N THR A 46 4.68 -19.81 -34.86
CA THR A 46 6.09 -20.25 -35.02
C THR A 46 6.77 -20.70 -33.71
N VAL A 47 7.42 -21.85 -33.83
CA VAL A 47 8.56 -22.43 -33.08
C VAL A 47 8.41 -22.83 -31.62
N LEU A 48 7.97 -24.07 -31.47
CA LEU A 48 8.41 -25.03 -30.46
C LEU A 48 9.93 -25.22 -30.57
N LEU A 49 10.69 -24.85 -29.53
CA LEU A 49 12.00 -25.43 -29.25
C LEU A 49 12.06 -25.85 -27.79
N GLN A 50 12.21 -27.16 -27.65
CA GLN A 50 12.36 -27.89 -26.41
C GLN A 50 13.57 -27.39 -25.62
N SER A 51 13.39 -27.25 -24.31
CA SER A 51 14.41 -27.66 -23.35
C SER A 51 13.73 -28.36 -22.19
N SER A 52 13.74 -29.70 -22.26
CA SER A 52 13.58 -30.57 -21.10
C SER A 52 14.85 -30.44 -20.25
N PRO A 53 14.69 -30.34 -18.92
CA PRO A 53 15.23 -31.45 -18.13
C PRO A 53 14.24 -31.87 -17.04
N HIS A 54 13.92 -33.17 -17.05
CA HIS A 54 13.15 -33.91 -16.04
C HIS A 54 11.68 -33.50 -15.88
N GLY A 55 10.85 -34.10 -16.73
CA GLY A 55 9.41 -34.12 -16.58
C GLY A 55 8.98 -34.70 -15.24
N GLN A 56 8.26 -33.91 -14.46
CA GLN A 56 7.38 -34.44 -13.43
C GLN A 56 6.35 -35.35 -14.15
N PRO A 57 6.23 -36.63 -13.79
CA PRO A 57 5.22 -37.50 -14.38
C PRO A 57 3.84 -36.88 -14.17
N SER A 58 2.96 -36.99 -15.16
CA SER A 58 1.58 -36.52 -15.03
C SER A 58 0.93 -37.16 -13.80
N PRO A 59 -0.03 -36.53 -13.11
CA PRO A 59 -0.64 -37.10 -11.90
C PRO A 59 -1.13 -38.54 -12.08
N THR A 60 -1.65 -38.86 -13.27
CA THR A 60 -2.11 -40.20 -13.66
C THR A 60 -0.96 -41.18 -13.84
N GLU A 61 0.13 -40.77 -14.50
CA GLU A 61 1.33 -41.58 -14.69
C GLU A 61 2.05 -41.83 -13.36
N ALA A 62 2.16 -40.80 -12.52
CA ALA A 62 2.69 -40.89 -11.16
C ALA A 62 1.85 -41.88 -10.32
N ALA A 63 0.52 -41.80 -10.39
CA ALA A 63 -0.37 -42.74 -9.70
C ALA A 63 -0.20 -44.19 -10.18
N GLY A 64 0.04 -44.40 -11.48
CA GLY A 64 0.34 -45.71 -12.06
C GLY A 64 1.66 -46.29 -11.54
N ILE A 65 2.72 -45.47 -11.52
CA ILE A 65 4.04 -45.85 -10.98
C ILE A 65 3.95 -46.18 -9.49
N ILE A 66 3.25 -45.35 -8.70
CA ILE A 66 3.01 -45.58 -7.26
C ILE A 66 2.26 -46.89 -7.03
N SER A 67 1.22 -47.18 -7.83
CA SER A 67 0.44 -48.41 -7.73
C SER A 67 1.28 -49.65 -8.04
N HIS A 68 2.12 -49.57 -9.08
CA HIS A 68 3.03 -50.66 -9.44
C HIS A 68 4.12 -50.90 -8.39
N LEU A 69 4.71 -49.85 -7.82
CA LEU A 69 5.67 -49.95 -6.71
C LEU A 69 5.02 -50.51 -5.45
N LYS A 70 3.78 -50.13 -5.14
CA LYS A 70 2.99 -50.68 -4.03
C LYS A 70 2.77 -52.18 -4.21
N ASN A 71 2.38 -52.63 -5.41
CA ASN A 71 2.18 -54.05 -5.71
C ASN A 71 3.48 -54.86 -5.62
N LYS A 72 4.59 -54.33 -6.13
CA LYS A 72 5.92 -54.95 -5.96
C LYS A 72 6.35 -55.01 -4.50
N SER A 73 6.07 -53.97 -3.71
CA SER A 73 6.37 -53.96 -2.28
C SER A 73 5.57 -55.03 -1.53
N ILE A 74 4.27 -55.18 -1.84
CA ILE A 74 3.40 -56.25 -1.30
C ILE A 74 3.94 -57.65 -1.66
N MET A 75 4.35 -57.85 -2.91
CA MET A 75 4.95 -59.11 -3.36
C MET A 75 6.26 -59.43 -2.62
N LEU A 76 7.13 -58.44 -2.43
CA LEU A 76 8.39 -58.61 -1.68
C LEU A 76 8.14 -58.84 -0.18
N LEU A 77 7.15 -58.17 0.43
CA LEU A 77 6.73 -58.41 1.81
C LEU A 77 6.20 -59.84 1.99
N SER A 78 5.37 -60.33 1.06
CA SER A 78 4.86 -61.71 1.10
C SER A 78 5.96 -62.75 0.93
N SER A 79 6.93 -62.50 0.05
CA SER A 79 8.08 -63.38 -0.18
C SER A 79 9.07 -63.37 0.98
N ASN A 80 9.30 -62.21 1.60
CA ASN A 80 10.14 -62.09 2.79
C ASN A 80 9.47 -62.69 4.03
N LEU A 81 8.14 -62.60 4.16
CA LEU A 81 7.38 -63.28 5.21
C LEU A 81 7.51 -64.81 5.08
N PHE A 82 7.43 -65.33 3.85
CA PHE A 82 7.61 -66.76 3.58
C PHE A 82 9.05 -67.24 3.88
N ARG A 83 10.06 -66.41 3.56
CA ARG A 83 11.46 -66.68 3.94
C ARG A 83 11.72 -66.53 5.43
N PHE A 84 11.05 -65.60 6.11
CA PHE A 84 11.09 -65.43 7.56
C PHE A 84 10.54 -66.67 8.27
N GLN A 85 9.42 -67.21 7.81
CA GLN A 85 8.81 -68.42 8.38
C GLN A 85 9.79 -69.61 8.36
N HIS A 86 10.57 -69.73 7.28
CA HIS A 86 11.52 -70.83 7.09
C HIS A 86 12.84 -70.66 7.86
N TYR A 87 13.37 -69.44 7.97
CA TYR A 87 14.59 -69.16 8.76
C TYR A 87 14.33 -69.13 10.28
N PHE A 88 13.16 -68.65 10.70
CA PHE A 88 12.81 -68.50 12.11
C PHE A 88 12.62 -69.86 12.82
N CYS A 89 12.09 -70.86 12.11
CA CYS A 89 11.86 -72.21 12.64
C CYS A 89 13.16 -72.99 12.91
N ILE A 90 14.30 -72.57 12.33
CA ILE A 90 15.58 -73.27 12.43
C ILE A 90 16.51 -72.64 13.50
N PHE A 91 16.36 -71.35 13.82
CA PHE A 91 17.33 -70.60 14.63
C PHE A 91 16.81 -70.03 15.96
N CYS A 92 15.52 -70.10 16.25
CA CYS A 92 14.97 -69.60 17.53
C CYS A 92 14.69 -70.73 18.52
N SER A 93 15.13 -70.56 19.76
CA SER A 93 14.72 -71.44 20.84
C SER A 93 13.21 -71.32 21.08
N ALA A 94 12.57 -72.39 21.55
CA ALA A 94 11.13 -72.39 21.80
C ALA A 94 10.72 -71.30 22.83
N ASP A 95 11.61 -70.92 23.74
CA ASP A 95 11.41 -69.87 24.73
C ASP A 95 11.50 -68.46 24.14
N GLU A 96 12.42 -68.23 23.20
CA GLU A 96 12.51 -66.95 22.48
C GLU A 96 11.30 -66.72 21.57
N LEU A 97 10.82 -67.76 20.88
CA LEU A 97 9.60 -67.67 20.10
C LEU A 97 8.38 -67.43 20.99
N ARG A 98 8.26 -68.13 22.14
CA ARG A 98 7.20 -67.87 23.12
C ARG A 98 7.23 -66.44 23.63
N ARG A 99 8.42 -65.92 23.98
CA ARG A 99 8.60 -64.53 24.42
C ARG A 99 8.20 -63.55 23.32
N LEU A 100 8.66 -63.77 22.10
CA LEU A 100 8.38 -62.89 20.95
C LEU A 100 6.88 -62.90 20.55
N LEU A 101 6.19 -64.02 20.73
CA LEU A 101 4.75 -64.13 20.45
C LEU A 101 3.86 -63.62 21.59
N SER A 102 4.37 -63.58 22.82
CA SER A 102 3.59 -63.16 24.01
C SER A 102 3.79 -61.70 24.37
N ASP A 103 4.96 -61.12 24.08
CA ASP A 103 5.35 -59.75 24.41
C ASP A 103 5.46 -58.90 23.12
N LYS A 104 4.58 -57.89 23.03
CA LYS A 104 4.45 -57.02 21.86
C LYS A 104 5.65 -56.09 21.71
N GLU A 105 6.22 -55.63 22.81
CA GLU A 105 7.37 -54.75 22.88
C GLU A 105 8.63 -55.52 22.48
N ALA A 106 8.76 -56.79 22.91
CA ALA A 106 9.84 -57.68 22.47
C ALA A 106 9.76 -57.97 20.96
N TYR A 107 8.55 -58.22 20.43
CA TYR A 107 8.33 -58.34 18.99
C TYR A 107 8.72 -57.08 18.23
N GLY A 108 8.26 -55.92 18.72
CA GLY A 108 8.56 -54.63 18.12
C GLY A 108 10.06 -54.32 18.10
N ALA A 109 10.78 -54.63 19.18
CA ALA A 109 12.22 -54.44 19.27
C ALA A 109 12.98 -55.33 18.29
N PHE A 110 12.63 -56.61 18.22
CA PHE A 110 13.20 -57.54 17.24
C PHE A 110 12.90 -57.09 15.79
N TYR A 111 11.64 -56.76 15.48
CA TYR A 111 11.23 -56.29 14.16
C TYR A 111 12.00 -55.03 13.72
N ASN A 112 12.18 -54.06 14.63
CA ASN A 112 12.95 -52.85 14.34
C ASN A 112 14.47 -53.08 14.33
N SER A 113 14.95 -54.19 14.91
CA SER A 113 16.37 -54.58 14.86
C SER A 113 16.78 -55.14 13.49
N LEU A 114 15.82 -55.64 12.70
CA LEU A 114 16.06 -56.18 11.37
C LEU A 114 16.61 -55.11 10.43
N ASP A 115 17.75 -55.39 9.78
CA ASP A 115 18.41 -54.43 8.90
C ASP A 115 17.52 -53.97 7.75
N GLN A 116 16.67 -54.85 7.22
CA GLN A 116 15.70 -54.51 6.19
C GLN A 116 14.69 -53.44 6.67
N VAL A 117 14.23 -53.54 7.92
CA VAL A 117 13.29 -52.58 8.52
C VAL A 117 13.99 -51.26 8.82
N LYS A 118 15.24 -51.30 9.30
CA LYS A 118 16.06 -50.09 9.51
C LYS A 118 16.28 -49.31 8.21
N VAL A 119 16.69 -50.01 7.15
CA VAL A 119 16.90 -49.41 5.82
C VAL A 119 15.60 -48.81 5.28
N GLN A 120 14.47 -49.53 5.39
CA GLN A 120 13.17 -49.02 4.94
C GLN A 120 12.71 -47.79 5.72
N ASN A 121 12.88 -47.79 7.04
CA ASN A 121 12.52 -46.65 7.89
C ASN A 121 13.39 -45.43 7.56
N ASN A 122 14.71 -45.61 7.39
CA ASN A 122 15.62 -44.54 7.00
C ASN A 122 15.23 -43.91 5.66
N LEU A 123 15.00 -44.74 4.62
CA LEU A 123 14.55 -44.25 3.31
C LEU A 123 13.23 -43.48 3.38
N ARG A 124 12.29 -43.95 4.22
CA ARG A 124 11.02 -43.26 4.45
C ARG A 124 11.21 -41.91 5.13
N HIS A 125 12.14 -41.82 6.08
CA HIS A 125 12.47 -40.57 6.76
C HIS A 125 13.14 -39.58 5.82
N GLU A 126 14.14 -39.99 5.05
CA GLU A 126 14.79 -39.12 4.07
C GLU A 126 13.80 -38.66 2.99
N LEU A 127 12.97 -39.56 2.45
CA LEU A 127 11.97 -39.15 1.46
C LEU A 127 10.98 -38.10 2.00
N ARG A 128 10.52 -38.26 3.24
CA ARG A 128 9.64 -37.26 3.89
C ARG A 128 10.35 -35.94 4.11
N LYS A 129 11.61 -35.99 4.53
CA LYS A 129 12.45 -34.81 4.77
C LYS A 129 12.67 -34.03 3.47
N GLU A 130 13.09 -34.70 2.40
CA GLU A 130 13.29 -34.08 1.09
C GLU A 130 11.98 -33.52 0.51
N THR A 131 10.87 -34.26 0.64
CA THR A 131 9.55 -33.76 0.20
C THR A 131 9.17 -32.46 0.92
N LEU A 132 9.45 -32.38 2.22
CA LEU A 132 9.15 -31.21 3.03
C LEU A 132 10.10 -30.04 2.70
N GLN A 133 11.38 -30.31 2.44
CA GLN A 133 12.34 -29.31 1.97
C GLN A 133 11.95 -28.74 0.61
N LEU A 134 11.56 -29.60 -0.34
CA LEU A 134 11.10 -29.17 -1.66
C LEU A 134 9.84 -28.31 -1.55
N ALA A 135 8.88 -28.70 -0.72
CA ALA A 135 7.69 -27.89 -0.47
C ALA A 135 8.07 -26.51 0.09
N LYS A 136 8.92 -26.46 1.12
CA LYS A 136 9.42 -25.19 1.68
C LYS A 136 10.15 -24.33 0.66
N ALA A 137 11.00 -24.92 -0.15
CA ALA A 137 11.73 -24.22 -1.20
C ALA A 137 10.78 -23.62 -2.24
N LYS A 138 9.79 -24.39 -2.69
CA LYS A 138 8.76 -23.92 -3.62
C LYS A 138 7.93 -22.77 -3.03
N PHE A 139 7.50 -22.88 -1.77
CA PHE A 139 6.78 -21.78 -1.10
C PHE A 139 7.65 -20.53 -0.94
N ALA A 140 8.94 -20.69 -0.66
CA ALA A 140 9.87 -19.57 -0.54
C ALA A 140 10.08 -18.88 -1.90
N GLU A 141 10.21 -19.66 -2.97
CA GLU A 141 10.33 -19.15 -4.35
C GLU A 141 9.07 -18.39 -4.77
N GLU A 142 7.88 -18.95 -4.53
CA GLU A 142 6.61 -18.30 -4.84
C GLU A 142 6.40 -16.99 -4.05
N ASN A 143 6.84 -16.95 -2.79
CA ASN A 143 6.79 -15.72 -2.01
C ASN A 143 7.79 -14.67 -2.52
N LEU A 144 9.00 -15.09 -2.90
CA LEU A 144 10.01 -14.21 -3.46
C LEU A 144 9.54 -13.59 -4.78
N GLU A 145 8.79 -14.34 -5.61
CA GLU A 145 8.20 -13.84 -6.85
C GLU A 145 7.13 -12.76 -6.62
N LYS A 146 6.48 -12.74 -5.45
CA LYS A 146 5.47 -11.73 -5.07
C LYS A 146 6.08 -10.44 -4.52
N GLU A 147 7.32 -10.47 -4.02
CA GLU A 147 8.04 -9.29 -3.52
C GLU A 147 8.08 -8.10 -4.52
N PRO A 148 8.42 -8.27 -5.81
CA PRO A 148 8.41 -7.15 -6.76
C PRO A 148 7.02 -6.54 -6.94
N GLN A 149 5.95 -7.35 -6.93
CA GLN A 149 4.58 -6.85 -7.05
C GLN A 149 4.18 -6.04 -5.80
N ILE A 150 4.57 -6.50 -4.60
CA ILE A 150 4.33 -5.77 -3.36
C ILE A 150 5.08 -4.44 -3.37
N LEU A 151 6.33 -4.43 -3.85
CA LEU A 151 7.14 -3.22 -3.95
C LEU A 151 6.52 -2.21 -4.92
N GLU A 152 6.07 -2.67 -6.08
CA GLU A 152 5.40 -1.83 -7.08
C GLU A 152 4.10 -1.23 -6.54
N LEU A 153 3.25 -2.03 -5.88
CA LEU A 153 2.03 -1.52 -5.25
C LEU A 153 2.32 -0.49 -4.15
N ARG A 154 3.38 -0.70 -3.36
CA ARG A 154 3.83 0.27 -2.34
C ARG A 154 4.32 1.57 -2.99
N ASN A 155 5.05 1.48 -4.09
CA ASN A 155 5.51 2.64 -4.84
C ASN A 155 4.31 3.43 -5.40
N GLN A 156 3.34 2.76 -6.01
CA GLN A 156 2.11 3.39 -6.51
C GLN A 156 1.33 4.08 -5.39
N CYS A 157 1.13 3.41 -4.25
CA CYS A 157 0.47 4.00 -3.08
C CYS A 157 1.23 5.23 -2.55
N THR A 158 2.56 5.22 -2.63
CA THR A 158 3.40 6.34 -2.23
C THR A 158 3.20 7.52 -3.17
N ILE A 159 3.23 7.29 -4.49
CA ILE A 159 3.01 8.32 -5.51
C ILE A 159 1.62 8.93 -5.37
N ILE A 160 0.57 8.11 -5.23
CA ILE A 160 -0.81 8.60 -5.05
C ILE A 160 -0.88 9.48 -3.80
N ARG A 161 -0.39 8.98 -2.66
CA ARG A 161 -0.41 9.73 -1.41
C ARG A 161 0.34 11.06 -1.51
N THR A 162 1.53 11.09 -2.13
CA THR A 162 2.33 12.31 -2.21
C THR A 162 1.75 13.32 -3.19
N THR A 163 1.24 12.87 -4.33
CA THR A 163 0.65 13.74 -5.35
C THR A 163 -0.69 14.33 -4.89
N GLU A 164 -1.55 13.53 -4.29
CA GLU A 164 -2.81 14.01 -3.70
C GLU A 164 -2.56 15.00 -2.56
N LEU A 165 -1.59 14.68 -1.69
CA LEU A 165 -1.20 15.56 -0.59
C LEU A 165 -0.62 16.89 -1.10
N ALA A 166 0.20 16.87 -2.15
CA ALA A 166 0.72 18.08 -2.77
C ALA A 166 -0.40 18.94 -3.36
N ALA A 167 -1.33 18.35 -4.11
CA ALA A 167 -2.48 19.06 -4.67
C ALA A 167 -3.39 19.67 -3.59
N ALA A 168 -3.60 18.96 -2.47
CA ALA A 168 -4.36 19.47 -1.34
C ALA A 168 -3.65 20.68 -0.68
N ARG A 169 -2.32 20.61 -0.53
CA ARG A 169 -1.51 21.71 0.03
C ARG A 169 -1.51 22.94 -0.86
N GLU A 170 -1.41 22.77 -2.18
CA GLU A 170 -1.49 23.88 -3.13
C GLU A 170 -2.84 24.59 -3.05
N LYS A 171 -3.95 23.83 -3.02
CA LYS A 171 -5.30 24.40 -2.83
C LYS A 171 -5.43 25.14 -1.51
N LEU A 172 -4.87 24.60 -0.43
CA LEU A 172 -4.87 25.26 0.87
C LEU A 172 -4.10 26.59 0.80
N ALA A 173 -2.91 26.60 0.23
CA ALA A 173 -2.09 27.80 0.08
C ALA A 173 -2.80 28.88 -0.76
N GLU A 174 -3.50 28.50 -1.84
CA GLU A 174 -4.28 29.46 -2.63
C GLU A 174 -5.46 30.03 -1.85
N LEU A 175 -6.17 29.20 -1.06
CA LEU A 175 -7.25 29.67 -0.20
C LEU A 175 -6.74 30.63 0.89
N GLU A 176 -5.57 30.35 1.48
CA GLU A 176 -4.92 31.24 2.44
C GLU A 176 -4.53 32.57 1.81
N ARG A 177 -4.03 32.57 0.56
CA ARG A 177 -3.73 33.78 -0.20
C ARG A 177 -4.99 34.62 -0.47
N ILE A 178 -6.07 33.98 -0.91
CA ILE A 178 -7.37 34.66 -1.16
C ILE A 178 -7.91 35.24 0.13
N LYS A 179 -7.84 34.47 1.24
CA LYS A 179 -8.23 34.93 2.57
C LYS A 179 -7.45 36.18 2.97
N GLU A 180 -6.12 36.16 2.86
CA GLU A 180 -5.26 37.28 3.25
C GLU A 180 -5.53 38.53 2.39
N GLN A 181 -5.70 38.35 1.07
CA GLN A 181 -6.07 39.44 0.18
C GLN A 181 -7.45 40.03 0.51
N THR A 182 -8.41 39.19 0.89
CA THR A 182 -9.74 39.63 1.28
C THR A 182 -9.71 40.37 2.63
N LEU A 183 -8.97 39.83 3.60
CA LEU A 183 -8.76 40.45 4.91
C LEU A 183 -8.05 41.79 4.80
N SER A 184 -7.01 41.91 3.97
CA SER A 184 -6.32 43.19 3.77
C SER A 184 -7.27 44.25 3.17
N CYS A 185 -8.10 43.86 2.19
CA CYS A 185 -9.12 44.70 1.59
C CYS A 185 -10.27 45.11 2.52
N CYS A 186 -10.55 44.30 3.54
CA CYS A 186 -11.63 44.49 4.51
C CYS A 186 -11.11 44.93 5.89
N SER A 187 -9.81 45.19 6.00
CA SER A 187 -9.19 45.67 7.23
C SER A 187 -9.73 47.05 7.59
N PRO A 188 -9.80 47.40 8.88
CA PRO A 188 -10.07 48.75 9.37
C PRO A 188 -9.41 49.85 8.53
N SER A 189 -8.09 49.73 8.33
CA SER A 189 -7.29 50.66 7.55
C SER A 189 -7.64 50.64 6.06
N GLY A 190 -7.78 49.46 5.45
CA GLY A 190 -8.12 49.32 4.03
C GLY A 190 -9.51 49.89 3.68
N LEU A 191 -10.49 49.75 4.57
CA LEU A 191 -11.82 50.36 4.43
C LEU A 191 -11.75 51.88 4.56
N LEU A 192 -10.95 52.40 5.50
CA LEU A 192 -10.74 53.83 5.68
C LEU A 192 -10.00 54.47 4.51
N GLU A 193 -9.07 53.75 3.88
CA GLU A 193 -8.37 54.17 2.66
C GLU A 193 -9.31 54.20 1.46
N LYS A 194 -10.09 53.13 1.23
CA LYS A 194 -11.12 53.11 0.18
C LYS A 194 -12.10 54.27 0.30
N LEU A 195 -12.53 54.57 1.52
CA LEU A 195 -13.43 55.68 1.81
C LEU A 195 -12.74 57.04 1.56
N HIS A 196 -11.47 57.17 1.91
CA HIS A 196 -10.69 58.37 1.61
C HIS A 196 -10.47 58.58 0.11
N GLU A 197 -10.20 57.52 -0.65
CA GLU A 197 -10.01 57.60 -2.10
C GLU A 197 -11.32 57.98 -2.80
N GLY A 198 -12.46 57.41 -2.37
CA GLY A 198 -13.78 57.83 -2.85
C GLY A 198 -14.04 59.33 -2.61
N MET A 199 -13.58 59.89 -1.49
CA MET A 199 -13.67 61.33 -1.26
C MET A 199 -12.83 62.14 -2.24
N LYS A 200 -11.61 61.69 -2.57
CA LYS A 200 -10.76 62.37 -3.57
C LYS A 200 -11.39 62.33 -4.95
N GLU A 201 -12.00 61.21 -5.34
CA GLU A 201 -12.68 61.10 -6.63
C GLU A 201 -13.88 62.04 -6.72
N VAL A 202 -14.74 62.09 -5.70
CA VAL A 202 -15.87 63.05 -5.68
C VAL A 202 -15.39 64.50 -5.74
N ASP A 203 -14.23 64.80 -5.15
CA ASP A 203 -13.62 66.13 -5.22
C ASP A 203 -13.12 66.44 -6.64
N LYS A 204 -12.43 65.49 -7.28
CA LYS A 204 -12.03 65.59 -8.69
C LYS A 204 -13.22 65.77 -9.62
N GLU A 205 -14.32 65.05 -9.40
CA GLU A 205 -15.58 65.20 -10.15
C GLU A 205 -16.19 66.59 -9.96
N SER A 206 -16.13 67.13 -8.73
CA SER A 206 -16.62 68.47 -8.42
C SER A 206 -15.81 69.55 -9.13
N GLU A 207 -14.48 69.39 -9.19
CA GLU A 207 -13.57 70.27 -9.95
C GLU A 207 -13.78 70.14 -11.46
N ALA A 208 -14.03 68.93 -11.98
CA ALA A 208 -14.37 68.72 -13.38
C ALA A 208 -15.68 69.42 -13.75
N LEU A 209 -16.71 69.29 -12.89
CA LEU A 209 -17.98 69.99 -13.06
C LEU A 209 -17.80 71.52 -13.02
N HIS A 210 -16.87 72.02 -12.20
CA HIS A 210 -16.53 73.44 -12.17
C HIS A 210 -15.91 73.91 -13.49
N ARG A 211 -14.99 73.12 -14.08
CA ARG A 211 -14.44 73.43 -15.41
C ARG A 211 -15.52 73.46 -16.50
N GLN A 212 -16.45 72.50 -16.49
CA GLN A 212 -17.57 72.47 -17.44
C GLN A 212 -18.45 73.73 -17.38
N LEU A 213 -18.62 74.34 -16.19
CA LEU A 213 -19.32 75.60 -16.05
C LEU A 213 -18.56 76.75 -16.73
N LEU A 214 -17.23 76.80 -16.57
CA LEU A 214 -16.38 77.82 -17.20
C LEU A 214 -16.37 77.70 -18.73
N GLU A 215 -16.38 76.46 -19.23
CA GLU A 215 -16.46 76.12 -20.64
C GLU A 215 -17.88 76.32 -21.23
N LYS A 216 -18.86 76.69 -20.38
CA LYS A 216 -20.28 76.87 -20.72
C LYS A 216 -20.96 75.60 -21.25
N GLU A 217 -20.43 74.42 -20.91
CA GLU A 217 -21.05 73.12 -21.25
C GLU A 217 -22.29 72.84 -20.40
N VAL A 218 -22.40 73.46 -19.23
CA VAL A 218 -23.51 73.28 -18.28
C VAL A 218 -24.05 74.64 -17.85
N ASP A 219 -25.39 74.78 -17.81
CA ASP A 219 -26.05 75.98 -17.30
C ASP A 219 -25.96 76.10 -15.78
N LEU A 220 -26.03 77.32 -15.26
CA LEU A 220 -25.87 77.60 -13.84
C LEU A 220 -26.87 76.82 -12.93
N PRO A 221 -28.18 76.75 -13.23
CA PRO A 221 -29.11 75.91 -12.48
C PRO A 221 -28.69 74.42 -12.41
N SER A 222 -28.34 73.83 -13.54
CA SER A 222 -27.86 72.44 -13.61
C SER A 222 -26.55 72.23 -12.85
N PHE A 223 -25.62 73.18 -12.94
CA PHE A 223 -24.37 73.16 -12.18
C PHE A 223 -24.64 73.15 -10.68
N VAL A 224 -25.44 74.09 -10.18
CA VAL A 224 -25.74 74.20 -8.74
C VAL A 224 -26.38 72.92 -8.22
N GLN A 225 -27.30 72.34 -8.99
CA GLN A 225 -27.96 71.09 -8.62
C GLN A 225 -26.96 69.91 -8.55
N LYS A 226 -26.10 69.74 -9.57
CA LYS A 226 -25.11 68.65 -9.63
C LYS A 226 -24.01 68.84 -8.56
N TYR A 227 -23.50 70.06 -8.40
CA TYR A 227 -22.45 70.40 -7.45
C TYR A 227 -22.91 70.17 -6.01
N LYS A 228 -24.13 70.59 -5.67
CA LYS A 228 -24.73 70.32 -4.35
C LYS A 228 -24.80 68.82 -4.06
N LYS A 229 -25.17 68.00 -5.05
CA LYS A 229 -25.22 66.54 -4.90
C LYS A 229 -23.83 65.96 -4.61
N LEU A 230 -22.82 66.32 -5.40
CA LEU A 230 -21.44 65.87 -5.21
C LEU A 230 -20.89 66.26 -3.83
N ARG A 231 -21.06 67.53 -3.44
CA ARG A 231 -20.61 68.00 -2.11
C ARG A 231 -21.35 67.33 -0.97
N THR A 232 -22.63 67.03 -1.12
CA THR A 232 -23.38 66.24 -0.12
C THR A 232 -22.77 64.85 0.06
N VAL A 233 -22.39 64.17 -1.03
CA VAL A 233 -21.73 62.86 -0.96
C VAL A 233 -20.37 62.97 -0.28
N TYR A 234 -19.55 63.94 -0.67
CA TYR A 234 -18.24 64.19 -0.06
C TYR A 234 -18.35 64.40 1.46
N HIS A 235 -19.22 65.30 1.90
CA HIS A 235 -19.37 65.60 3.32
C HIS A 235 -19.92 64.41 4.11
N ARG A 236 -20.84 63.63 3.53
CA ARG A 236 -21.34 62.39 4.14
C ARG A 236 -20.20 61.39 4.35
N GLN A 237 -19.34 61.19 3.35
CA GLN A 237 -18.16 60.33 3.47
C GLN A 237 -17.16 60.87 4.49
N ALA A 238 -16.88 62.18 4.49
CA ALA A 238 -15.98 62.81 5.46
C ALA A 238 -16.42 62.59 6.92
N LEU A 239 -17.71 62.76 7.20
CA LEU A 239 -18.30 62.51 8.51
C LEU A 239 -18.22 61.03 8.89
N LEU A 240 -18.52 60.13 7.95
CA LEU A 240 -18.42 58.68 8.19
C LEU A 240 -16.97 58.26 8.50
N ARG A 241 -15.98 58.83 7.80
CA ARG A 241 -14.55 58.59 8.06
C ARG A 241 -14.15 59.07 9.44
N LEU A 242 -14.59 60.27 9.82
CA LEU A 242 -14.30 60.87 11.11
C LEU A 242 -14.88 60.01 12.23
N ALA A 243 -16.15 59.64 12.10
CA ALA A 243 -16.84 58.74 13.03
C ALA A 243 -16.07 57.42 13.20
N ALA A 244 -15.70 56.77 12.08
CA ALA A 244 -14.96 55.51 12.08
C ALA A 244 -13.56 55.61 12.73
N LYS A 245 -12.88 56.76 12.59
CA LYS A 245 -11.60 57.03 13.29
C LYS A 245 -11.79 57.25 14.78
N THR A 246 -12.87 57.93 15.18
CA THR A 246 -13.16 58.24 16.59
C THR A 246 -13.77 57.08 17.36
N SER A 247 -14.41 56.12 16.69
CA SER A 247 -15.05 54.94 17.29
C SER A 247 -14.08 53.84 17.74
N GLY A 248 -12.77 54.09 17.72
CA GLY A 248 -11.78 53.16 18.28
C GLY A 248 -11.46 51.96 17.40
N LEU A 249 -11.33 52.13 16.07
CA LEU A 249 -10.76 51.12 15.16
C LEU A 249 -9.20 51.08 15.25
N THR A 250 -8.67 51.25 16.46
CA THR A 250 -7.27 51.07 16.84
C THR A 250 -7.23 50.03 17.96
N ALA A 251 -7.29 48.76 17.57
CA ALA A 251 -6.89 47.62 18.39
C ALA A 251 -6.02 46.72 17.51
#